data_AF-A0A7W4I2E1-F1
#
_entry.id   AF-A0A7W4I2E1-F1
#
_cell.length_a   1.000
_cell.length_b   1.000
_cell.length_c   1.000
_cell.angle_alpha   90.00
_cell.angle_beta   90.00
_cell.angle_gamma   90.00
#
_symmetry.space_group_name_H-M   'P 1'
#
loop_
_entity.id
_entity.type
_entity.pdbx_description
1 polymer ?
#
loop_
_entity_poly.entity_id
_entity_poly.type
_entity_poly.pdbx_seq_one_letter_code
_entity_poly.pdbx_strand_id
1 'polypeptide(L)'
;MDSKLLVLRFRDPEETISTIPAHQSIIENLGAVRWGWWKKDTETLTSQEIEFVSQYNKEYVYLINRDLNKLYKATLSRVWDTPPDDTQLHQVPSYYRSNVQKVYMWFVFTKIELVDSYSIDFDSQFAENGNPTYLISSHETPKKQNKFQRKSIKKNKILVLSDLHFGEDYAFCLSSELHMAGQTKDTFPW
;
A
#
# COMPACT_ATOMS: atom_id res chain seq x y z
N MET A 1 20.43 8.64 12.89
CA MET A 1 19.65 8.73 11.64
C MET A 1 18.29 8.17 11.93
N ASP A 2 17.25 8.99 11.79
CA ASP A 2 15.88 8.56 12.00
C ASP A 2 15.61 7.32 11.15
N SER A 3 15.26 6.25 11.83
CA SER A 3 15.16 4.92 11.25
C SER A 3 13.85 4.78 10.49
N LYS A 4 13.88 5.33 9.28
CA LYS A 4 12.79 5.19 8.33
C LYS A 4 12.61 3.73 7.93
N LEU A 5 11.36 3.33 7.81
CA LEU A 5 10.93 1.99 7.50
C LEU A 5 10.07 2.00 6.23
N LEU A 6 10.28 1.01 5.37
CA LEU A 6 9.53 0.86 4.14
C LEU A 6 8.32 -0.05 4.37
N VAL A 7 7.14 0.45 4.00
CA VAL A 7 5.89 -0.31 3.99
C VAL A 7 5.40 -0.40 2.55
N LEU A 8 5.28 -1.61 2.01
CA LEU A 8 4.79 -1.85 0.65
C LEU A 8 3.34 -2.30 0.72
N ARG A 9 2.46 -1.58 0.03
CA ARG A 9 1.07 -2.00 -0.14
C ARG A 9 0.98 -3.02 -1.26
N PHE A 10 0.20 -4.06 -1.02
CA PHE A 10 -0.13 -5.04 -2.04
C PHE A 10 -1.61 -5.40 -2.03
N ARG A 11 -2.03 -6.00 -3.14
CA ARG A 11 -3.36 -6.58 -3.33
C ARG A 11 -3.18 -7.90 -4.05
N ASP A 12 -4.09 -8.83 -3.79
CA ASP A 12 -4.15 -10.06 -4.59
C ASP A 12 -4.55 -9.72 -6.03
N PRO A 13 -3.77 -10.16 -7.04
CA PRO A 13 -3.98 -9.75 -8.43
C PRO A 13 -5.28 -10.30 -9.01
N GLU A 14 -5.73 -11.46 -8.52
CA GLU A 14 -6.95 -12.16 -8.92
C GLU A 14 -7.56 -12.86 -7.70
N GLU A 15 -8.85 -13.16 -7.71
CA GLU A 15 -9.52 -13.87 -6.61
C GLU A 15 -8.94 -15.27 -6.35
N THR A 16 -8.35 -15.88 -7.38
CA THR A 16 -7.76 -17.23 -7.34
C THR A 16 -6.32 -17.24 -6.85
N ILE A 17 -5.64 -16.09 -6.80
CA ILE A 17 -4.22 -15.99 -6.43
C ILE A 17 -4.11 -15.39 -5.04
N SER A 18 -3.71 -16.21 -4.07
CA SER A 18 -3.29 -15.70 -2.77
C SER A 18 -1.81 -15.34 -2.81
N THR A 19 -1.50 -14.04 -2.80
CA THR A 19 -0.15 -13.48 -2.97
C THR A 19 0.84 -14.06 -1.97
N ILE A 20 0.46 -14.10 -0.68
CA ILE A 20 1.37 -14.50 0.39
C ILE A 20 1.72 -15.99 0.32
N PRO A 21 0.76 -16.93 0.22
CA PRO A 21 1.06 -18.35 -0.02
C PRO A 21 1.91 -18.60 -1.26
N ALA A 22 1.64 -17.90 -2.38
CA ALA A 22 2.43 -18.06 -3.60
C ALA A 22 3.91 -17.69 -3.40
N HIS A 23 4.18 -16.61 -2.66
CA HIS A 23 5.55 -16.20 -2.33
C HIS A 23 6.20 -17.10 -1.28
N GLN A 24 5.45 -17.50 -0.24
CA GLN A 24 5.96 -18.40 0.81
C GLN A 24 6.36 -19.76 0.25
N SER A 25 5.58 -20.33 -0.67
CA SER A 25 5.94 -21.59 -1.34
C SER A 25 7.28 -21.51 -2.08
N ILE A 26 7.59 -20.36 -2.70
CA ILE A 26 8.90 -20.16 -3.35
C ILE A 26 10.02 -20.05 -2.32
N ILE A 27 9.79 -19.34 -1.22
CA ILE A 27 10.76 -19.23 -0.12
C ILE A 27 11.05 -20.63 0.46
N GLU A 28 10.04 -21.45 0.70
CA GLU A 28 10.18 -22.79 1.25
C GLU A 28 11.01 -23.70 0.33
N ASN A 29 10.82 -23.59 -0.99
CA ASN A 29 11.48 -24.44 -1.96
C ASN A 29 12.89 -23.94 -2.36
N LEU A 30 13.10 -22.63 -2.43
CA LEU A 30 14.31 -22.01 -3.01
C LEU A 30 15.09 -21.12 -2.03
N GLY A 31 14.60 -20.97 -0.79
CA GLY A 31 15.20 -20.13 0.26
C GLY A 31 14.94 -18.63 0.12
N ALA A 32 14.51 -18.16 -1.06
CA ALA A 32 14.20 -16.76 -1.31
C ALA A 32 13.20 -16.59 -2.46
N VAL A 33 12.45 -15.49 -2.41
CA VAL A 33 11.52 -15.07 -3.46
C VAL A 33 11.80 -13.62 -3.86
N ARG A 34 11.60 -13.31 -5.14
CA ARG A 34 11.64 -11.95 -5.68
C ARG A 34 10.23 -11.37 -5.69
N TRP A 35 10.03 -10.37 -4.84
CA TRP A 35 8.81 -9.58 -4.75
C TRP A 35 8.92 -8.35 -5.64
N GLY A 36 8.10 -8.30 -6.70
CA GLY A 36 8.01 -7.14 -7.57
C GLY A 36 7.14 -6.04 -6.96
N TRP A 37 7.66 -4.81 -6.92
CA TRP A 37 6.89 -3.63 -6.57
C TRP A 37 6.43 -2.90 -7.84
N TRP A 38 5.10 -2.85 -8.01
CA TRP A 38 4.41 -2.10 -9.05
C TRP A 38 4.11 -0.71 -8.52
N LYS A 39 4.76 0.29 -9.10
CA LYS A 39 4.37 1.68 -8.93
C LYS A 39 3.12 1.96 -9.79
N LYS A 40 2.20 2.79 -9.30
CA LYS A 40 1.13 3.34 -10.16
C LYS A 40 1.72 4.36 -11.12
N ASP A 41 1.18 4.47 -12.33
CA ASP A 41 1.62 5.48 -13.29
C ASP A 41 1.53 6.91 -12.74
N THR A 42 0.54 7.17 -11.87
CA THR A 42 0.33 8.47 -11.21
C THR A 42 1.23 8.74 -10.01
N GLU A 43 1.96 7.74 -9.50
CA GLU A 43 2.85 7.92 -8.35
C GLU A 43 4.18 8.47 -8.82
N THR A 44 4.50 9.73 -8.53
CA THR A 44 5.81 10.30 -8.85
C THR A 44 6.73 10.21 -7.64
N LEU A 45 7.73 9.34 -7.69
CA LEU A 45 8.79 9.31 -6.67
C LEU A 45 9.74 10.48 -6.91
N THR A 46 10.07 11.21 -5.86
CA THR A 46 11.18 12.15 -5.86
C THR A 46 12.51 11.39 -5.95
N SER A 47 13.57 12.03 -6.45
CA SER A 47 14.91 11.43 -6.50
C SER A 47 15.40 10.93 -5.13
N GLN A 48 15.02 11.63 -4.06
CA GLN A 48 15.34 11.26 -2.68
C GLN A 48 14.63 9.96 -2.25
N GLU A 49 13.39 9.75 -2.67
CA GLU A 49 12.66 8.51 -2.37
C GLU A 49 13.20 7.33 -3.15
N ILE A 50 13.56 7.54 -4.43
CA ILE A 50 14.21 6.50 -5.24
C ILE A 50 15.52 6.08 -4.58
N GLU A 51 16.36 7.05 -4.22
CA GLU A 51 17.62 6.77 -3.53
C GLU A 51 17.40 6.05 -2.20
N PHE A 52 16.40 6.48 -1.41
CA PHE A 52 16.04 5.83 -0.16
C PHE A 52 15.67 4.37 -0.34
N VAL A 53 14.84 4.03 -1.33
CA VAL A 53 14.42 2.65 -1.56
C VAL A 53 15.57 1.81 -2.10
N SER A 54 16.37 2.34 -3.02
CA SER A 54 17.52 1.63 -3.60
C SER A 54 18.63 1.37 -2.58
N GLN A 55 18.83 2.27 -1.62
CA GLN A 55 19.82 2.14 -0.55
C GLN A 55 19.20 1.64 0.77
N TYR A 56 17.99 1.08 0.72
CA TYR A 56 17.29 0.64 1.92
C TYR A 56 18.08 -0.45 2.66
N ASN A 57 18.48 -0.15 3.90
CA ASN A 57 19.48 -0.92 4.64
C ASN A 57 18.94 -1.67 5.86
N LYS A 58 17.61 -1.68 6.07
CA LYS A 58 17.00 -2.45 7.14
C LYS A 58 16.80 -3.90 6.70
N GLU A 59 16.87 -4.82 7.66
CA GLU A 59 16.72 -6.26 7.45
C GLU A 59 15.29 -6.70 7.11
N TYR A 60 14.32 -5.78 7.08
CA TYR A 60 12.94 -6.11 6.81
C TYR A 60 12.14 -4.93 6.28
N VAL A 61 11.03 -5.26 5.60
CA VAL A 61 9.97 -4.32 5.23
C VAL A 61 8.64 -4.82 5.76
N TYR A 62 7.65 -3.94 5.86
CA TYR A 62 6.26 -4.38 6.06
C TYR A 62 5.55 -4.53 4.71
N LEU A 63 4.76 -5.59 4.58
CA LEU A 63 3.82 -5.78 3.47
C LEU A 63 2.41 -5.62 4.02
N ILE A 64 1.64 -4.70 3.47
CA ILE A 64 0.29 -4.40 3.95
C ILE A 64 -0.75 -4.70 2.87
N ASN A 65 -1.75 -5.49 3.22
CA ASN A 65 -2.94 -5.69 2.43
C ASN A 65 -4.11 -5.06 3.17
N ARG A 66 -4.52 -3.89 2.69
CA ARG A 66 -5.55 -3.06 3.32
C ARG A 66 -6.95 -3.64 3.11
N ASP A 67 -7.19 -4.29 1.97
CA ASP A 67 -8.47 -4.95 1.67
C ASP A 67 -8.76 -6.07 2.66
N LEU A 68 -7.72 -6.84 3.01
CA LEU A 68 -7.81 -7.96 3.96
C LEU A 68 -7.52 -7.57 5.41
N ASN A 69 -7.15 -6.31 5.68
CA ASN A 69 -6.63 -5.84 6.97
C ASN A 69 -5.53 -6.76 7.53
N LYS A 70 -4.55 -7.12 6.69
CA LYS A 70 -3.40 -7.95 7.09
C LYS A 70 -2.10 -7.19 6.92
N LEU A 71 -1.21 -7.40 7.88
CA LEU A 71 0.14 -6.84 7.90
C LEU A 71 1.13 -7.99 8.03
N TYR A 72 2.18 -7.98 7.22
CA TYR A 72 3.22 -8.99 7.24
C TYR A 72 4.58 -8.33 7.39
N LYS A 73 5.49 -8.98 8.12
CA LYS A 73 6.90 -8.61 8.19
C LYS A 73 7.67 -9.50 7.22
N ALA A 74 8.31 -8.90 6.22
CA ALA A 74 9.12 -9.62 5.25
C ALA A 74 10.61 -9.36 5.51
N THR A 75 11.37 -10.43 5.77
CA THR A 75 12.83 -10.34 5.96
C THR A 75 13.47 -10.06 4.61
N LEU A 76 14.15 -8.92 4.51
CA LEU A 76 14.76 -8.39 3.31
C LEU A 76 16.23 -8.83 3.23
N SER A 77 16.58 -9.48 2.12
CA SER A 77 17.96 -9.81 1.79
C SER A 77 18.61 -8.72 0.93
N ARG A 78 17.93 -8.31 -0.15
CA ARG A 78 18.45 -7.35 -1.14
C ARG A 78 17.33 -6.60 -1.86
N VAL A 79 17.64 -5.42 -2.36
CA VAL A 79 16.82 -4.65 -3.30
C VAL A 79 17.53 -4.59 -4.64
N TRP A 80 16.79 -4.76 -5.74
CA TRP A 80 17.29 -4.64 -7.11
C TRP A 80 16.41 -3.67 -7.89
N ASP A 81 17.04 -2.78 -8.64
CA ASP A 81 16.41 -1.85 -9.58
C ASP A 81 16.36 -2.39 -11.02
N THR A 82 16.94 -3.58 -11.23
CA THR A 82 17.00 -4.27 -12.51
C THR A 82 16.10 -5.51 -12.50
N PRO A 83 15.48 -5.85 -13.66
CA PRO A 83 14.68 -7.07 -13.79
C PRO A 83 15.51 -8.33 -13.57
N PRO A 84 14.91 -9.40 -13.01
CA PRO A 84 15.57 -10.69 -12.89
C PRO A 84 15.88 -11.29 -14.27
N ASP A 85 17.06 -11.87 -14.40
CA ASP A 85 17.47 -12.65 -15.57
C ASP A 85 16.83 -14.06 -15.58
N ASP A 86 17.04 -14.81 -16.66
CA ASP A 86 16.48 -16.15 -16.87
C ASP A 86 16.85 -17.14 -15.75
N THR A 87 18.05 -17.03 -15.17
CA THR A 87 18.49 -17.91 -14.07
C THR A 87 17.75 -17.60 -12.76
N GLN A 88 17.22 -16.38 -12.65
CA GLN A 88 16.54 -15.87 -11.45
C GLN A 88 15.01 -16.00 -11.53
N LEU A 89 14.44 -16.29 -12.71
CA LEU A 89 13.00 -16.40 -12.91
C LEU A 89 12.33 -17.49 -12.04
N HIS A 90 13.08 -18.51 -11.62
CA HIS A 90 12.60 -19.54 -10.72
C HIS A 90 12.18 -18.97 -9.35
N GLN A 91 12.81 -17.88 -8.90
CA GLN A 91 12.47 -17.16 -7.67
C GLN A 91 11.35 -16.13 -7.86
N VAL A 92 10.78 -16.01 -9.06
CA VAL A 92 9.71 -15.05 -9.37
C VAL A 92 8.37 -15.80 -9.41
N PRO A 93 7.34 -15.33 -8.66
CA PRO A 93 5.98 -15.85 -8.77
C PRO A 93 5.49 -15.90 -10.22
N SER A 94 4.79 -16.97 -10.60
CA SER A 94 4.37 -17.22 -11.99
C SER A 94 3.62 -16.04 -12.61
N TYR A 95 2.74 -15.41 -11.84
CA TYR A 95 1.92 -14.28 -12.29
C TYR A 95 2.71 -12.98 -12.53
N TYR A 96 3.96 -12.88 -12.07
CA TYR A 96 4.86 -11.78 -12.43
C TYR A 96 5.65 -12.03 -13.71
N ARG A 97 5.90 -13.29 -14.10
CA ARG A 97 6.91 -13.65 -15.11
C ARG A 97 6.70 -12.98 -16.47
N SER A 98 5.46 -12.87 -16.93
CA SER A 98 5.14 -12.23 -18.22
C SER A 98 5.33 -10.71 -18.24
N ASN A 99 5.53 -10.09 -17.06
CA ASN A 99 5.61 -8.64 -16.92
C ASN A 99 6.83 -8.21 -16.09
N VAL A 100 7.89 -9.03 -16.02
CA VAL A 100 9.09 -8.71 -15.21
C VAL A 100 9.76 -7.39 -15.58
N GLN A 101 9.68 -7.01 -16.86
CA GLN A 101 10.25 -5.77 -17.38
C GLN A 101 9.46 -4.51 -16.97
N LYS A 102 8.23 -4.67 -16.46
CA LYS A 102 7.35 -3.57 -16.03
C LYS A 102 7.41 -3.33 -14.52
N VAL A 103 8.03 -4.24 -13.78
CA VAL A 103 8.20 -4.09 -12.34
C VAL A 103 9.23 -3.01 -12.06
N TYR A 104 8.90 -2.08 -11.17
CA TYR A 104 9.73 -0.92 -10.90
C TYR A 104 10.99 -1.29 -10.10
N MET A 105 10.82 -2.08 -9.03
CA MET A 105 11.91 -2.58 -8.19
C MET A 105 11.58 -3.97 -7.65
N TRP A 106 12.62 -4.73 -7.32
CA TRP A 106 12.53 -6.09 -6.83
C TRP A 106 13.12 -6.21 -5.42
N PHE A 107 12.32 -6.70 -4.49
CA PHE A 107 12.74 -7.00 -3.13
C PHE A 107 12.93 -8.50 -2.98
N VAL A 108 14.11 -8.92 -2.53
CA VAL A 108 14.40 -10.33 -2.29
C VAL A 108 14.07 -10.66 -0.84
N PHE A 109 13.03 -11.47 -0.63
CA PHE A 109 12.61 -11.89 0.70
C PHE A 109 12.99 -13.33 0.99
N THR A 110 13.49 -13.57 2.19
CA THR A 110 13.84 -14.91 2.70
C THR A 110 12.83 -15.43 3.71
N LYS A 111 11.91 -14.57 4.19
CA LYS A 111 10.86 -14.94 5.13
C LYS A 111 9.72 -13.93 5.04
N ILE A 112 8.48 -14.38 5.14
CA ILE A 112 7.29 -13.53 5.24
C ILE A 112 6.42 -14.06 6.37
N GLU A 113 6.18 -13.24 7.39
CA GLU A 113 5.45 -13.63 8.61
C GLU A 113 4.27 -12.71 8.85
N LEU A 114 3.14 -13.27 9.24
CA LEU A 114 1.97 -12.49 9.64
C LEU A 114 2.29 -11.76 10.95
N VAL A 115 1.96 -10.47 11.00
CA VAL A 115 2.01 -9.68 12.24
C VAL A 115 0.67 -9.81 12.95
N ASP A 116 0.69 -10.10 14.26
CA ASP A 116 -0.50 -10.35 15.08
C ASP A 116 -1.56 -9.24 15.02
N SER A 117 -1.12 -8.00 14.82
CA SER A 117 -1.99 -6.82 14.78
C SER A 117 -1.78 -6.03 13.50
N TYR A 118 -2.88 -5.79 12.79
CA TYR A 118 -2.94 -4.78 11.73
C TYR A 118 -2.74 -3.38 12.32
N SER A 119 -1.92 -2.56 11.66
CA SER A 119 -1.64 -1.19 12.09
C SER A 119 -2.58 -0.21 11.39
N ILE A 120 -3.52 0.36 12.16
CA ILE A 120 -4.38 1.45 11.67
C ILE A 120 -3.55 2.70 11.37
N ASP A 121 -2.45 2.92 12.10
CA ASP A 121 -1.56 4.06 11.87
C ASP A 121 -0.97 4.05 10.44
N PHE A 122 -0.64 2.86 9.90
CA PHE A 122 -0.23 2.75 8.51
C PHE A 122 -1.39 3.02 7.56
N ASP A 123 -2.60 2.55 7.88
CA ASP A 123 -3.79 2.81 7.07
C ASP A 123 -4.09 4.32 6.94
N SER A 124 -4.04 5.04 8.07
CA SER A 124 -4.19 6.50 8.12
C SER A 124 -3.11 7.20 7.31
N GLN A 125 -1.84 6.80 7.47
CA GLN A 125 -0.74 7.35 6.66
C GLN A 125 -0.96 7.11 5.16
N PHE A 126 -1.42 5.92 4.75
CA PHE A 126 -1.75 5.69 3.35
C PHE A 126 -2.87 6.62 2.88
N ALA A 127 -3.93 6.82 3.68
CA ALA A 127 -5.05 7.69 3.33
C ALA A 127 -4.61 9.16 3.20
N GLU A 128 -3.85 9.66 4.17
CA GLU A 128 -3.33 11.04 4.21
C GLU A 128 -2.39 11.35 3.04
N ASN A 129 -1.62 10.36 2.57
CA ASN A 129 -0.68 10.51 1.46
C ASN A 129 -1.28 10.20 0.08
N GLY A 130 -2.61 10.12 -0.05
CA GLY A 130 -3.27 9.91 -1.36
C GLY A 130 -3.27 8.46 -1.84
N ASN A 131 -3.16 7.50 -0.92
CA ASN A 131 -3.18 6.05 -1.16
C ASN A 131 -2.08 5.54 -2.12
N PRO A 132 -0.79 5.83 -1.84
CA PRO A 132 0.34 5.32 -2.61
C PRO A 132 0.49 3.79 -2.46
N THR A 133 1.35 3.18 -3.28
CA THR A 133 1.74 1.77 -3.20
C THR A 133 2.84 1.51 -2.17
N TYR A 134 3.40 2.56 -1.57
CA TYR A 134 4.44 2.48 -0.56
C TYR A 134 4.29 3.60 0.50
N LEU A 135 4.90 3.41 1.66
CA LEU A 135 5.15 4.47 2.64
C LEU A 135 6.59 4.38 3.13
N ILE A 136 7.20 5.54 3.35
CA ILE A 136 8.44 5.68 4.10
C ILE A 136 8.07 6.23 5.47
N SER A 137 7.91 5.35 6.45
CA SER A 137 7.44 5.72 7.79
C SER A 137 8.63 5.97 8.72
N SER A 138 8.61 7.05 9.51
CA SER A 138 9.60 7.29 10.56
C SER A 138 9.36 6.44 11.82
N HIS A 139 8.26 5.68 11.88
CA HIS A 139 7.94 4.81 13.00
C HIS A 139 8.49 3.40 12.78
N GLU A 140 9.46 2.98 13.61
CA GLU A 140 10.08 1.64 13.52
C GLU A 140 9.12 0.49 13.85
N THR A 141 8.11 0.75 14.67
CA THR A 141 7.16 -0.28 15.10
C THR A 141 5.74 0.24 15.01
N PRO A 142 4.79 -0.56 14.49
CA PRO A 142 3.38 -0.23 14.64
C PRO A 142 3.09 -0.12 16.13
N LYS A 143 2.53 1.01 16.57
CA LYS A 143 2.11 1.15 17.96
C LYS A 143 1.03 0.10 18.20
N LYS A 144 1.24 -0.79 19.19
CA LYS A 144 0.15 -1.63 19.72
C LYS A 144 -0.94 -0.67 20.21
N GLN A 145 -2.01 -0.52 19.43
CA GLN A 145 -3.19 0.20 19.87
C GLN A 145 -4.31 -0.75 20.24
N ASN A 146 -5.06 -0.34 21.26
CA ASN A 146 -6.21 -1.03 21.84
C ASN A 146 -7.09 -1.61 20.73
N LYS A 147 -7.45 -2.89 20.87
CA LYS A 147 -8.37 -3.59 19.95
C LYS A 147 -9.60 -2.70 19.70
N PHE A 148 -9.64 -1.99 18.59
CA PHE A 148 -10.90 -1.54 18.02
C PHE A 148 -11.63 -2.81 17.60
N GLN A 149 -12.49 -3.32 18.49
CA GLN A 149 -13.37 -4.43 18.15
C GLN A 149 -14.34 -3.93 17.09
N ARG A 150 -14.02 -4.22 15.83
CA ARG A 150 -15.00 -4.14 14.74
C ARG A 150 -16.14 -5.07 15.12
N LYS A 151 -17.30 -4.51 15.46
CA LYS A 151 -18.49 -5.33 15.78
C LYS A 151 -18.84 -6.15 14.55
N SER A 152 -18.84 -7.47 14.69
CA SER A 152 -19.43 -8.38 13.72
C SER A 152 -20.88 -7.96 13.46
N ILE A 153 -21.18 -7.60 12.21
CA ILE A 153 -22.53 -7.22 11.80
C ILE A 153 -23.23 -8.49 11.34
N LYS A 154 -24.25 -8.92 12.09
CA LYS A 154 -24.97 -10.19 11.86
C LYS A 154 -25.90 -10.21 10.62
N LYS A 155 -25.97 -9.11 9.84
CA LYS A 155 -26.91 -8.93 8.72
C LYS A 155 -26.31 -8.06 7.63
N ASN A 156 -26.75 -8.23 6.38
CA ASN A 156 -26.43 -7.34 5.26
C ASN A 156 -27.01 -5.94 5.57
N LYS A 157 -26.14 -4.99 5.92
CA LYS A 157 -26.51 -3.59 6.09
C LYS A 157 -25.86 -2.79 4.97
N ILE A 158 -26.68 -2.02 4.25
CA ILE A 158 -26.19 -1.07 3.26
C ILE A 158 -26.01 0.25 4.00
N LEU A 159 -24.78 0.76 3.99
CA LEU A 159 -24.49 2.12 4.41
C LEU A 159 -24.63 2.99 3.16
N VAL A 160 -25.63 3.87 3.17
CA VAL A 160 -25.77 4.90 2.14
C VAL A 160 -25.38 6.23 2.79
N LEU A 161 -24.31 6.83 2.27
CA LEU A 161 -23.94 8.20 2.58
C LEU A 161 -24.15 9.00 1.29
N SER A 162 -24.95 10.06 1.38
CA SER A 162 -25.19 11.02 0.30
C SER A 162 -24.99 12.43 0.85
N ASP A 163 -24.63 13.36 -0.03
CA ASP A 163 -24.38 14.76 0.30
C ASP A 163 -23.36 14.96 1.43
N LEU A 164 -22.26 14.21 1.33
CA LEU A 164 -21.06 14.49 2.10
C LEU A 164 -20.40 15.74 1.54
N HIS A 165 -20.65 16.85 2.22
CA HIS A 165 -19.89 18.05 1.99
C HIS A 165 -18.75 18.10 3.03
N PHE A 166 -17.54 18.48 2.60
CA PHE A 166 -16.40 18.80 3.48
C PHE A 166 -15.84 20.20 3.15
N GLY A 167 -15.47 21.01 4.16
CA GLY A 167 -14.88 22.35 4.01
C GLY A 167 -15.46 23.39 4.99
N GLU A 168 -14.80 24.54 5.18
CA GLU A 168 -15.31 25.63 6.04
C GLU A 168 -16.54 26.34 5.43
N ASP A 169 -16.67 26.35 4.10
CA ASP A 169 -17.68 27.13 3.38
C ASP A 169 -18.64 26.23 2.58
N TYR A 170 -19.62 25.65 3.27
CA TYR A 170 -20.64 24.85 2.61
C TYR A 170 -21.50 25.70 1.67
N ALA A 171 -21.45 25.34 0.39
CA ALA A 171 -22.11 25.90 -0.77
C ALA A 171 -23.65 25.90 -0.72
N PHE A 172 -24.27 26.40 0.35
CA PHE A 172 -25.68 26.76 0.34
C PHE A 172 -25.87 28.02 -0.52
N CYS A 173 -26.86 27.98 -1.42
CA CYS A 173 -27.32 29.22 -2.06
C CYS A 173 -28.00 30.08 -1.00
N LEU A 174 -27.71 31.38 -0.99
CA LEU A 174 -28.52 32.33 -0.24
C LEU A 174 -29.93 32.34 -0.86
N SER A 175 -30.96 32.63 -0.06
CA SER A 175 -32.37 32.57 -0.50
C SER A 175 -32.70 33.46 -1.71
N SER A 176 -31.79 34.37 -2.09
CA SER A 176 -31.87 35.26 -3.23
C SER A 176 -31.25 34.71 -4.53
N GLU A 177 -30.63 33.54 -4.52
CA GLU A 177 -29.91 32.98 -5.69
C GLU A 177 -30.70 31.88 -6.39
N LEU A 178 -30.87 32.01 -7.72
CA LEU A 178 -31.48 30.99 -8.57
C LEU A 178 -30.42 29.98 -9.01
N HIS A 179 -30.64 28.70 -8.73
CA HIS A 179 -29.72 27.62 -9.07
C HIS A 179 -29.79 27.28 -10.57
N MET A 180 -28.66 27.30 -11.26
CA MET A 180 -28.53 26.71 -12.61
C MET A 180 -27.72 25.40 -12.55
N ALA A 181 -28.19 24.37 -13.26
CA ALA A 181 -27.48 23.09 -13.34
C ALA A 181 -26.13 23.29 -14.05
N GLY A 182 -25.02 22.86 -13.42
CA GLY A 182 -23.67 22.98 -13.97
C GLY A 182 -22.90 24.24 -13.58
N GLN A 183 -23.43 25.05 -12.65
CA GLN A 183 -22.77 26.27 -12.20
C GLN A 183 -21.62 25.95 -11.23
N THR A 184 -20.38 26.24 -11.61
CA THR A 184 -19.24 26.34 -10.68
C THR A 184 -19.40 27.62 -9.85
N LYS A 185 -19.51 27.48 -8.53
CA LYS A 185 -19.62 28.63 -7.63
C LYS A 185 -18.22 29.20 -7.39
N ASP A 186 -18.03 30.46 -7.76
CA ASP A 186 -16.79 31.18 -7.49
C ASP A 186 -16.65 31.45 -5.99
N THR A 187 -15.45 31.23 -5.46
CA THR A 187 -15.06 31.60 -4.10
C THR A 187 -15.19 33.10 -3.89
N PHE A 188 -15.73 33.53 -2.75
CA PHE A 188 -15.67 34.93 -2.34
C PHE A 188 -14.20 35.39 -2.34
N PRO A 189 -13.84 36.44 -3.09
CA PRO A 189 -12.57 37.10 -2.88
C PRO A 189 -12.69 37.92 -1.59
N TRP A 190 -11.79 37.67 -0.65
CA TRP A 190 -11.58 38.51 0.53
C TRP A 190 -11.16 39.93 0.11
#